data_AF-A0A090DAT0-F1
#
_entry.id   AF-A0A090DAT0-F1
#
_cell.length_a   1.000
_cell.length_b   1.000
_cell.length_c   1.000
_cell.angle_alpha   90.00
_cell.angle_beta   90.00
_cell.angle_gamma   90.00
#
_symmetry.space_group_name_H-M   'P 1'
#
loop_
_entity.id
_entity.type
_entity.pdbx_description
1 polymer ?
#
loop_
_entity_poly.entity_id
_entity_poly.type
_entity_poly.pdbx_seq_one_letter_code
_entity_poly.pdbx_strand_id
1 'polypeptide(L)' 'MGSLSIWHWLIVLVIVLLVFGRGKIPELMGDMAKGIKSFKKGMAEDDIDDKRTVEHRADETVSPGKEKVSKS' A
#
# COMPACT_ATOMS: atom_id res chain seq x y z
N MET A 1 36.00 -10.29 8.32
CA MET A 1 34.99 -10.92 7.44
C MET A 1 33.89 -9.90 7.12
N GLY A 2 34.22 -8.86 6.36
CA GLY A 2 33.36 -7.69 6.09
C GLY A 2 32.44 -7.90 4.88
N SER A 3 31.88 -9.10 4.75
CA SER A 3 31.17 -9.57 3.55
C SER A 3 29.84 -8.89 3.28
N LEU A 4 29.36 -7.96 4.12
CA LEU A 4 28.03 -7.35 3.98
C LEU A 4 28.03 -5.85 4.28
N SER A 5 29.07 -5.13 3.84
CA SER A 5 29.06 -3.67 3.92
C SER A 5 27.89 -3.11 3.11
N ILE A 6 27.08 -2.23 3.71
CA ILE A 6 25.96 -1.51 3.06
C ILE A 6 26.39 -0.91 1.71
N TRP A 7 27.66 -0.51 1.60
CA TRP A 7 28.26 0.02 0.38
C TRP A 7 28.22 -0.94 -0.81
N HIS A 8 28.38 -2.25 -0.57
CA HIS A 8 28.32 -3.26 -1.63
C HIS A 8 26.90 -3.39 -2.18
N TRP A 9 25.90 -3.39 -1.29
CA TRP A 9 24.49 -3.45 -1.68
C TRP A 9 24.03 -2.22 -2.47
N LEU A 10 24.52 -1.02 -2.14
CA LEU A 10 24.26 0.18 -2.93
C LEU A 10 24.78 0.06 -4.37
N ILE A 11 26.01 -0.43 -4.54
CA ILE A 11 26.64 -0.60 -5.86
C ILE A 11 25.90 -1.65 -6.69
N VAL A 12 25.53 -2.78 -6.07
CA VAL A 12 24.75 -3.83 -6.73
C VAL A 12 23.38 -3.29 -7.17
N LEU A 13 22.70 -2.52 -6.32
CA LEU A 13 21.39 -1.93 -6.64
C LEU A 13 21.46 -0.98 -7.84
N VAL A 14 22.53 -0.18 -7.94
CA VAL A 14 22.78 0.69 -9.10
C VAL A 14 22.96 -0.14 -10.38
N ILE A 15 23.76 -1.20 -10.34
CA ILE A 15 23.98 -2.06 -11.52
C ILE A 15 22.68 -2.74 -11.95
N VAL A 16 21.89 -3.25 -11.00
CA VAL A 16 20.58 -3.87 -11.29
C VAL A 16 19.64 -2.84 -11.95
N LEU A 17 19.59 -1.60 -11.45
CA LEU A 17 18.81 -0.53 -12.07
C LEU A 17 19.27 -0.17 -13.48
N LEU A 18 20.58 -0.24 -13.77
CA LEU A 18 21.12 0.00 -15.12
C LEU A 18 20.76 -1.14 -16.09
N VAL A 19 20.86 -2.40 -15.66
CA VAL A 19 20.58 -3.57 -16.51
C VAL A 19 19.07 -3.72 -16.78
N PHE A 20 18.24 -3.54 -15.76
CA PHE A 20 16.78 -3.68 -15.90
C PHE A 20 16.11 -2.38 -16.38
N GLY A 21 16.78 -1.23 -16.20
CA GLY A 21 16.25 0.09 -16.54
C GLY A 21 15.14 0.57 -15.60
N ARG A 22 14.87 1.88 -15.64
CA ARG A 22 13.85 2.54 -14.78
C ARG A 22 12.40 2.16 -15.06
N GLY A 23 12.11 1.51 -16.19
CA GLY A 23 10.75 1.20 -16.63
C GLY A 23 10.25 -0.18 -16.21
N LYS A 24 11.13 -1.19 -16.16
CA LYS A 24 10.73 -2.58 -15.90
C LYS A 24 10.54 -2.90 -14.42
N ILE A 25 11.32 -2.29 -13.54
CA ILE A 25 11.22 -2.54 -12.09
C ILE A 25 9.87 -2.08 -11.50
N PRO A 26 9.35 -0.87 -11.80
CA PRO A 26 8.07 -0.42 -11.25
C PRO A 26 6.87 -1.24 -11.74
N GLU A 27 6.88 -1.66 -13.00
CA GLU A 27 5.82 -2.48 -13.61
C GLU A 27 5.77 -3.86 -12.94
N LEU A 28 6.91 -4.54 -12.83
CA LEU A 28 7.02 -5.85 -12.19
C LEU A 28 6.78 -5.79 -10.67
N MET A 29 7.30 -4.77 -9.98
CA MET A 29 6.99 -4.57 -8.56
C MET A 29 5.52 -4.25 -8.34
N GLY A 30 4.86 -3.53 -9.24
CA GLY A 30 3.43 -3.20 -9.13
C GLY A 30 2.56 -4.45 -9.13
N ASP A 31 2.81 -5.39 -10.04
CA ASP A 31 2.04 -6.63 -10.13
C ASP A 31 2.39 -7.60 -8.98
N MET A 32 3.66 -7.69 -8.60
CA MET A 32 4.08 -8.45 -7.42
C MET A 32 3.48 -7.88 -6.13
N ALA A 33 3.46 -6.56 -5.97
CA ALA A 33 2.89 -5.88 -4.81
C ALA A 33 1.37 -6.08 -4.72
N LYS A 34 0.65 -6.06 -5.85
CA LYS A 34 -0.79 -6.40 -5.87
C LYS A 34 -1.03 -7.83 -5.41
N GLY A 35 -0.25 -8.80 -5.90
CA GLY A 35 -0.35 -10.20 -5.47
C GLY A 35 -0.10 -10.38 -3.97
N ILE A 36 0.99 -9.80 -3.46
CA ILE A 36 1.33 -9.84 -2.03
C ILE A 36 0.30 -9.11 -1.18
N LYS A 37 -0.26 -7.97 -1.65
CA LYS A 37 -1.30 -7.22 -0.93
C LYS A 37 -2.60 -8.02 -0.82
N SER A 38 -3.02 -8.69 -1.90
CA SER A 38 -4.19 -9.57 -1.88
C SER A 38 -3.97 -10.79 -0.99
N PHE A 39 -2.76 -11.37 -1.02
CA PHE A 39 -2.40 -12.49 -0.13
C PHE A 39 -2.41 -12.07 1.35
N LYS A 40 -1.79 -10.93 1.67
CA LYS A 40 -1.80 -10.37 3.03
C LYS A 40 -3.21 -9.99 3.49
N LYS A 41 -4.04 -9.44 2.59
CA LYS A 41 -5.43 -9.11 2.90
C LYS A 41 -6.26 -10.36 3.15
N GLY A 42 -6.09 -11.42 2.35
CA GLY A 42 -6.78 -12.70 2.54
C GLY A 42 -6.37 -13.38 3.86
N MET A 43 -5.07 -13.45 4.18
CA MET A 43 -4.61 -13.96 5.48
C MET A 43 -5.09 -13.11 6.66
N ALA A 44 -5.10 -11.79 6.51
CA ALA A 44 -5.68 -10.88 7.50
C ALA A 44 -7.21 -10.88 7.50
N GLU A 45 -7.88 -11.51 6.53
CA GLU A 45 -9.33 -11.74 6.59
C GLU A 45 -9.63 -12.95 7.47
N ASP A 46 -8.87 -14.03 7.28
CA ASP A 46 -8.90 -15.23 8.12
C ASP A 46 -8.63 -14.91 9.61
N ASP A 47 -7.66 -14.02 9.89
CA ASP A 47 -7.30 -13.63 11.26
C ASP A 47 -8.28 -12.63 11.90
N ILE A 48 -9.02 -11.87 11.08
CA ILE A 48 -9.93 -10.82 11.58
C ILE A 48 -11.40 -11.27 11.53
N ASP A 49 -11.77 -12.41 10.92
CA ASP A 49 -13.12 -12.97 11.07
C ASP A 49 -13.42 -13.30 12.55
N ASP A 50 -12.39 -13.51 13.38
CA ASP A 50 -12.49 -13.61 14.85
C ASP A 50 -12.64 -12.23 15.57
N LYS A 51 -12.51 -11.09 14.86
CA LYS A 51 -12.47 -9.73 15.46
C LYS A 51 -13.26 -8.62 14.75
N ARG A 52 -13.99 -8.86 13.66
CA ARG A 52 -14.63 -7.81 12.82
C ARG A 52 -16.13 -7.56 13.07
N THR A 53 -16.58 -7.48 14.32
CA THR A 53 -17.92 -6.93 14.65
C THR A 53 -17.93 -5.44 14.99
N VAL A 54 -16.81 -4.71 14.89
CA VAL A 54 -16.77 -3.26 15.12
C VAL A 54 -15.86 -2.63 14.06
N GLU A 55 -16.22 -1.43 13.59
CA GLU A 55 -15.57 -0.64 12.53
C GLU A 55 -16.21 -0.74 11.14
N HIS A 56 -17.50 -0.44 11.09
CA HIS A 56 -18.10 0.24 9.93
C HIS A 56 -18.68 1.59 10.36
N ARG A 57 -17.83 2.62 10.52
CA ARG A 57 -18.27 4.03 10.47
C ARG A 57 -17.11 5.00 10.25
N ALA A 58 -16.49 4.94 9.08
CA ALA A 58 -15.58 6.00 8.62
C ALA A 58 -15.89 6.40 7.18
N ASP A 59 -17.18 6.61 6.86
CA ASP A 59 -17.59 7.46 5.74
C ASP A 59 -19.07 7.84 5.88
N GLU A 60 -19.37 8.74 6.83
CA GLU A 60 -20.53 9.62 6.68
C GLU A 60 -19.98 11.04 6.80
N THR A 61 -19.56 11.57 5.64
CA THR A 61 -19.28 12.98 5.44
C THR A 61 -20.55 13.76 5.78
N VAL A 62 -20.62 14.28 7.00
CA VAL A 62 -21.55 15.35 7.38
C VAL A 62 -21.23 16.56 6.51
N SER A 63 -22.08 16.79 5.52
CA SER A 63 -22.15 18.02 4.73
C SER A 63 -22.27 19.25 5.65
N PRO A 64 -21.36 20.24 5.61
CA PRO A 64 -21.57 21.51 6.28
C PRO A 64 -22.39 22.41 5.34
N GLY A 65 -23.71 22.21 5.36
CA GLY A 65 -24.65 22.94 4.52
C GLY A 65 -25.80 23.56 5.32
N LYS A 66 -25.50 24.27 6.41
CA LYS A 66 -26.49 25.19 7.01
C LYS A 66 -26.49 26.48 6.19
N GLU A 67 -27.26 26.51 5.11
CA GLU A 67 -27.53 27.76 4.42
C GLU A 67 -29.00 27.87 3.95
N LYS A 68 -29.75 28.73 4.66
CA LYS A 68 -30.86 29.58 4.20
C LYS A 68 -32.08 28.94 3.50
N VAL A 69 -33.20 28.81 4.24
CA VAL A 69 -34.60 29.14 3.82
C VAL A 69 -35.42 29.36 5.11
N SER A 70 -35.36 30.51 5.76
CA SER A 70 -36.34 31.61 5.65
C SER A 70 -37.42 31.49 4.56
N LYS A 71 -38.68 31.54 5.01
CA LYS A 71 -39.86 32.09 4.33
C LYS A 71 -40.57 31.20 3.30
N SER A 72 -41.71 30.63 3.69
CA SER A 72 -43.06 31.00 3.23
C SER A 72 -44.12 30.20 3.98
#